data_AF-A0A7J7QN68-F1
#
_entry.id   AF-A0A7J7QN68-F1
#
_cell.length_a   1.000
_cell.length_b   1.000
_cell.length_c   1.000
_cell.angle_alpha   90.00
_cell.angle_beta   90.00
_cell.angle_gamma   90.00
#
_symmetry.space_group_name_H-M   'P 1'
#
loop_
_entity.id
_entity.type
_entity.pdbx_description
1 polymer ?
#
loop_
_entity_poly.entity_id
_entity_poly.type
_entity_poly.pdbx_seq_one_letter_code
_entity_poly.pdbx_strand_id
1 'polypeptide(L)'
;MPPNKDHVIQRLLWTIQYLIANGFYVVLDYHPEAGDTTPLHAQDFARAWMYTWATITCLPNFASDIRGRILLDLLNEPDSAGSVGLGWVGQGGLPGLDELYLTTMDSIENITHADALYLLQGSALSATRHRYGLSSGDGFVTDPAIIQQYSLSDPKPFLNELLQRPYRGRVMLAPHLYGPDTSGVPAAAASEVAARLNSSWGRLAQDGYCNGRDCMRLPVVVGEMGSRLDSKEELEYYSTVASIAQQADSPLAGWIWWAYNANSAATGGLVTDDWQEFAWQKIRYLEKSLGLQPWYRDTGAFLLSVAAQQQDAVKARTAADAAAVEEAAAAAAAAATNPTLNLTTITETVVPVKATKDADSSRSSSSTSSSKAGAFSASSSTPAAGGKAQMAEILQTSKQASSAVARQSAPAAAAMLPQQGDAGDASYVHFKMQPPPAIAAAGAGAAASSKPAATTASSTTHPSQGVQAAAPGQVFDTHANLPASMIDVGDVSGNALLLDVPAVVEEEPLSVPAFVAELPG
;
A
#
# COMPACT_ATOMS: atom_id res chain seq x y z
N MET A 1 14.87 8.08 24.82
CA MET A 1 14.26 6.81 25.24
C MET A 1 14.27 5.87 24.05
N PRO A 2 14.66 4.59 24.18
CA PRO A 2 14.38 3.64 23.12
C PRO A 2 12.86 3.59 22.89
N PRO A 3 12.40 3.46 21.63
CA PRO A 3 10.98 3.35 21.35
C PRO A 3 10.42 2.18 22.15
N ASN A 4 9.39 2.44 22.95
CA ASN A 4 8.69 1.38 23.65
C ASN A 4 8.09 0.45 22.58
N LYS A 5 8.71 -0.72 22.40
CA LYS A 5 8.32 -1.76 21.45
C LYS A 5 7.06 -2.50 21.90
N ASP A 6 6.73 -2.40 23.18
CA ASP A 6 5.46 -2.88 23.67
C ASP A 6 4.38 -1.95 23.12
N HIS A 7 3.39 -2.57 22.47
CA HIS A 7 2.19 -1.92 21.94
C HIS A 7 2.29 -1.19 20.59
N VAL A 8 3.26 -1.50 19.72
CA VAL A 8 3.35 -0.87 18.39
C VAL A 8 2.07 -1.05 17.57
N ILE A 9 1.52 -2.28 17.53
CA ILE A 9 0.28 -2.55 16.80
C ILE A 9 -0.91 -1.79 17.40
N GLN A 10 -1.04 -1.72 18.73
CA GLN A 10 -2.13 -0.96 19.35
C GLN A 10 -2.03 0.54 19.06
N ARG A 11 -0.82 1.11 19.01
CA ARG A 11 -0.63 2.51 18.60
C ARG A 11 -1.02 2.72 17.14
N LEU A 12 -0.61 1.81 16.25
CA LEU A 12 -1.03 1.85 14.84
C LEU A 12 -2.56 1.85 14.72
N LEU A 13 -3.24 0.91 15.36
CA LEU A 13 -4.71 0.81 15.32
C LEU A 13 -5.40 2.04 15.90
N TRP A 14 -4.85 2.62 16.98
CA TRP A 14 -5.36 3.87 17.52
C TRP A 14 -5.17 5.03 16.53
N THR A 15 -4.00 5.16 15.93
CA THR A 15 -3.69 6.21 14.95
C THR A 15 -4.61 6.12 13.73
N ILE A 16 -4.84 4.91 13.20
CA ILE A 16 -5.78 4.67 12.10
C ILE A 16 -7.17 5.19 12.46
N GLN A 17 -7.72 4.75 13.61
CA GLN A 17 -9.05 5.18 14.06
C GLN A 17 -9.11 6.69 14.26
N TYR A 18 -8.09 7.28 14.87
CA TYR A 18 -8.02 8.72 15.12
C TYR A 18 -8.02 9.52 13.81
N LEU A 19 -7.15 9.18 12.85
CA LEU A 19 -7.07 9.89 11.57
C LEU A 19 -8.38 9.76 10.78
N ILE A 20 -8.94 8.55 10.69
CA ILE A 20 -10.18 8.30 9.96
C ILE A 20 -11.37 9.04 10.58
N ALA A 21 -11.45 9.08 11.92
CA ALA A 21 -12.47 9.84 12.64
C ALA A 21 -12.37 11.35 12.38
N ASN A 22 -11.19 11.85 12.01
CA ASN A 22 -10.94 13.24 11.61
C ASN A 22 -11.05 13.47 10.09
N GLY A 23 -11.62 12.50 9.35
CA GLY A 23 -11.92 12.65 7.92
C GLY A 23 -10.75 12.33 6.98
N PHE A 24 -9.64 11.79 7.50
CA PHE A 24 -8.51 11.37 6.66
C PHE A 24 -8.75 10.00 6.04
N TYR A 25 -8.13 9.78 4.87
CA TYR A 25 -7.76 8.46 4.39
C TYR A 25 -6.40 8.10 4.97
N VAL A 26 -6.15 6.81 5.18
CA VAL A 26 -4.87 6.32 5.70
C VAL A 26 -4.24 5.38 4.68
N VAL A 27 -3.00 5.66 4.30
CA VAL A 27 -2.16 4.71 3.58
C VAL A 27 -1.32 3.96 4.59
N LEU A 28 -1.41 2.64 4.58
CA LEU A 28 -0.51 1.76 5.32
C LEU A 28 0.58 1.32 4.37
N ASP A 29 1.80 1.77 4.65
CA ASP A 29 2.98 1.51 3.85
C ASP A 29 3.90 0.50 4.55
N TYR A 30 4.20 -0.60 3.85
CA TYR A 30 5.28 -1.49 4.29
C TYR A 30 6.62 -0.85 3.92
N HIS A 31 7.19 -0.12 4.89
CA HIS A 31 8.43 0.61 4.73
C HIS A 31 9.61 -0.13 5.39
N PRO A 32 10.29 -1.07 4.70
CA PRO A 32 11.32 -1.90 5.31
C PRO A 32 12.53 -1.06 5.75
N GLU A 33 13.05 -1.34 6.93
CA GLU A 33 14.39 -0.87 7.29
C GLU A 33 15.46 -1.58 6.45
N ALA A 34 16.63 -0.96 6.35
CA ALA A 34 17.78 -1.57 5.68
C ALA A 34 18.11 -2.94 6.31
N GLY A 35 17.96 -3.99 5.52
CA GLY A 35 18.23 -5.37 5.95
C GLY A 35 17.00 -6.18 6.34
N ASP A 36 15.79 -5.62 6.30
CA ASP A 36 14.57 -6.42 6.37
C ASP A 36 14.47 -7.32 5.13
N THR A 37 14.53 -8.63 5.36
CA THR A 37 14.48 -9.66 4.32
C THR A 37 13.07 -10.21 4.09
N THR A 38 12.06 -9.76 4.83
CA THR A 38 10.69 -10.26 4.71
C THR A 38 10.17 -10.17 3.26
N PRO A 39 10.38 -9.08 2.51
CA PRO A 39 9.95 -9.00 1.10
C PRO A 39 10.65 -10.00 0.17
N LEU A 40 11.76 -10.61 0.58
CA LEU A 40 12.47 -11.62 -0.20
C LEU A 40 11.79 -13.00 -0.12
N HIS A 41 10.72 -13.13 0.67
CA HIS A 41 9.97 -14.37 0.89
C HIS A 41 8.47 -14.10 0.71
N ALA A 42 7.96 -14.28 -0.52
CA ALA A 42 6.59 -13.86 -0.86
C ALA A 42 5.50 -14.39 0.08
N GLN A 43 5.62 -15.64 0.53
CA GLN A 43 4.67 -16.25 1.46
C GLN A 43 4.71 -15.65 2.87
N ASP A 44 5.92 -15.35 3.39
CA ASP A 44 6.06 -14.76 4.72
C ASP A 44 5.61 -13.29 4.70
N PHE A 45 5.89 -12.58 3.61
CA PHE A 45 5.42 -11.24 3.35
C PHE A 45 3.89 -11.16 3.27
N ALA A 46 3.27 -12.01 2.45
CA ALA A 46 1.82 -12.09 2.34
C ALA A 46 1.18 -12.43 3.69
N ARG A 47 1.78 -13.34 4.47
CA ARG A 47 1.31 -13.69 5.81
C ARG A 47 1.38 -12.50 6.78
N ALA A 48 2.45 -11.70 6.74
CA ALA A 48 2.58 -10.51 7.57
C ALA A 48 1.50 -9.47 7.26
N TRP A 49 1.23 -9.24 5.98
CA TRP A 49 0.15 -8.38 5.52
C TRP A 49 -1.23 -8.91 5.92
N MET A 50 -1.48 -10.21 5.71
CA MET A 50 -2.71 -10.89 6.11
C MET A 50 -3.00 -10.69 7.61
N TYR A 51 -2.01 -10.87 8.49
CA TYR A 51 -2.21 -10.67 9.93
C TYR A 51 -2.47 -9.21 10.30
N THR A 52 -1.76 -8.28 9.65
CA THR A 52 -1.95 -6.84 9.87
C THR A 52 -3.36 -6.43 9.46
N TRP A 53 -3.79 -6.86 8.27
CA TRP A 53 -5.11 -6.58 7.74
C TRP A 53 -6.22 -7.20 8.57
N ALA A 54 -6.10 -8.49 8.93
CA ALA A 54 -7.06 -9.15 9.82
C ALA A 54 -7.24 -8.37 11.14
N THR A 55 -6.14 -7.89 11.71
CA THR A 55 -6.16 -7.09 12.95
C THR A 55 -6.95 -5.79 12.79
N ILE A 56 -6.79 -5.10 11.67
CA ILE A 56 -7.53 -3.87 11.35
C ILE A 56 -9.02 -4.17 11.13
N THR A 57 -9.33 -5.23 10.38
CA THR A 57 -10.72 -5.61 10.06
C THR A 57 -11.50 -6.07 11.30
N CYS A 58 -10.80 -6.48 12.37
CA CYS A 58 -11.40 -6.81 13.66
C CYS A 58 -11.72 -5.58 14.53
N LEU A 59 -11.39 -4.36 14.12
CA LEU A 59 -11.78 -3.16 14.86
C LEU A 59 -13.31 -3.02 14.87
N PRO A 60 -13.91 -2.65 16.02
CA PRO A 60 -15.37 -2.64 16.17
C PRO A 60 -16.08 -1.65 15.24
N ASN A 61 -15.39 -0.59 14.82
CA ASN A 61 -15.89 0.40 13.87
C ASN A 61 -15.39 0.18 12.43
N PHE A 62 -14.85 -1.01 12.12
CA PHE A 62 -14.32 -1.27 10.78
C PHE A 62 -15.38 -1.06 9.70
N ALA A 63 -16.53 -1.72 9.83
CA ALA A 63 -17.59 -1.69 8.83
C ALA A 63 -18.22 -0.29 8.65
N SER A 64 -18.37 0.48 9.73
CA SER A 64 -19.04 1.78 9.70
C SER A 64 -18.13 2.91 9.22
N ASP A 65 -16.89 2.94 9.72
CA ASP A 65 -16.04 4.13 9.64
C ASP A 65 -14.77 3.89 8.83
N ILE A 66 -14.15 2.72 8.94
CA ILE A 66 -12.80 2.45 8.40
C ILE A 66 -12.83 1.86 7.00
N ARG A 67 -13.79 0.98 6.71
CA ARG A 67 -13.93 0.27 5.43
C ARG A 67 -13.94 1.27 4.27
N GLY A 68 -13.07 1.04 3.28
CA GLY A 68 -12.91 1.91 2.12
C GLY A 68 -12.09 3.19 2.37
N ARG A 69 -11.51 3.37 3.56
CA ARG A 69 -10.64 4.52 3.89
C ARG A 69 -9.19 4.17 4.17
N ILE A 70 -8.85 2.89 4.11
CA ILE A 70 -7.48 2.41 4.19
C ILE A 70 -7.03 1.95 2.81
N LEU A 71 -5.85 2.43 2.41
CA LEU A 71 -5.14 1.98 1.23
C LEU A 71 -3.89 1.24 1.69
N LEU A 72 -3.56 0.13 1.04
CA LEU A 72 -2.42 -0.71 1.37
C LEU A 72 -1.32 -0.47 0.33
N ASP A 73 -0.30 0.30 0.69
CA ASP A 73 0.94 0.40 -0.08
C ASP A 73 1.81 -0.80 0.28
N LEU A 74 1.80 -1.78 -0.61
CA LEU A 74 2.26 -3.12 -0.26
C LEU A 74 3.75 -3.17 0.04
N LEU A 75 4.59 -2.41 -0.67
CA LEU A 75 6.04 -2.41 -0.47
C LEU A 75 6.64 -1.08 -0.93
N ASN A 76 7.25 -0.36 0.01
CA ASN A 76 8.01 0.84 -0.29
C ASN A 76 9.29 0.55 -1.07
N GLU A 77 9.55 1.38 -2.09
CA GLU A 77 10.76 1.42 -2.90
C GLU A 77 11.40 0.05 -3.18
N PRO A 78 10.69 -0.85 -3.89
CA PRO A 78 11.11 -2.24 -4.03
C PRO A 78 12.51 -2.42 -4.62
N ASP A 79 13.02 -1.45 -5.38
CA ASP A 79 14.39 -1.41 -5.89
C ASP A 79 15.48 -1.52 -4.80
N SER A 80 15.14 -1.27 -3.53
CA SER A 80 16.09 -1.32 -2.39
C SER A 80 15.76 -2.41 -1.36
N ALA A 81 14.66 -3.15 -1.55
CA ALA A 81 14.18 -4.15 -0.61
C ALA A 81 15.25 -5.23 -0.31
N GLY A 82 15.41 -5.57 0.98
CA GLY A 82 16.40 -6.56 1.43
C GLY A 82 17.86 -6.23 1.08
N SER A 83 18.18 -4.95 0.77
CA SER A 83 19.50 -4.51 0.26
C SER A 83 19.91 -5.10 -1.10
N VAL A 84 19.05 -5.87 -1.74
CA VAL A 84 19.30 -6.50 -3.05
C VAL A 84 18.42 -5.91 -4.14
N GLY A 85 17.27 -5.37 -3.76
CA GLY A 85 16.23 -4.89 -4.66
C GLY A 85 15.43 -6.03 -5.28
N LEU A 86 14.17 -5.73 -5.60
CA LEU A 86 13.25 -6.63 -6.28
C LEU A 86 12.78 -5.96 -7.57
N GLY A 87 12.73 -6.73 -8.66
CA GLY A 87 12.19 -6.31 -9.94
C GLY A 87 10.82 -6.93 -10.16
N TRP A 88 10.11 -6.50 -11.20
CA TRP A 88 8.84 -7.10 -11.61
C TRP A 88 8.90 -8.61 -11.85
N VAL A 89 10.03 -9.12 -12.31
CA VAL A 89 10.24 -10.55 -12.57
C VAL A 89 11.32 -11.07 -11.63
N GLY A 90 11.08 -12.25 -11.04
CA GLY A 90 12.02 -12.89 -10.13
C GLY A 90 13.37 -13.18 -10.77
N GLN A 91 14.45 -12.99 -10.01
CA GLN A 91 15.82 -13.24 -10.46
C GLN A 91 16.67 -13.80 -9.30
N GLY A 92 17.57 -14.75 -9.62
CA GLY A 92 18.55 -15.24 -8.64
C GLY A 92 17.93 -16.01 -7.46
N GLY A 93 16.73 -16.56 -7.63
CA GLY A 93 15.99 -17.24 -6.56
C GLY A 93 15.20 -16.31 -5.64
N LEU A 94 15.19 -15.00 -5.92
CA LEU A 94 14.32 -14.02 -5.27
C LEU A 94 12.97 -13.94 -6.02
N PRO A 95 11.86 -13.66 -5.32
CA PRO A 95 10.57 -13.45 -5.95
C PRO A 95 10.59 -12.20 -6.83
N GLY A 96 9.72 -12.16 -7.84
CA GLY A 96 9.40 -10.91 -8.53
C GLY A 96 8.30 -10.15 -7.80
N LEU A 97 8.10 -8.88 -8.14
CA LEU A 97 6.94 -8.12 -7.66
C LEU A 97 5.62 -8.72 -8.16
N ASP A 98 5.64 -9.41 -9.30
CA ASP A 98 4.50 -10.17 -9.78
C ASP A 98 4.03 -11.22 -8.77
N GLU A 99 4.93 -12.09 -8.32
CA GLU A 99 4.66 -13.09 -7.30
C GLU A 99 4.33 -12.45 -5.95
N LEU A 100 5.13 -11.46 -5.52
CA LEU A 100 5.02 -10.83 -4.20
C LEU A 100 3.67 -10.12 -4.02
N TYR A 101 3.29 -9.27 -4.98
CA TYR A 101 2.05 -8.49 -4.90
C TYR A 101 0.82 -9.36 -5.09
N LEU A 102 0.79 -10.26 -6.09
CA LEU A 102 -0.36 -11.12 -6.32
C LEU A 102 -0.62 -12.06 -5.13
N THR A 103 0.43 -12.68 -4.58
CA THR A 103 0.29 -13.55 -3.40
C THR A 103 -0.27 -12.78 -2.20
N THR A 104 0.20 -11.55 -2.00
CA THR A 104 -0.25 -10.70 -0.89
C THR A 104 -1.71 -10.27 -1.06
N MET A 105 -2.08 -9.77 -2.23
CA MET A 105 -3.45 -9.36 -2.53
C MET A 105 -4.41 -10.55 -2.47
N ASP A 106 -4.06 -11.69 -3.08
CA ASP A 106 -4.87 -12.92 -3.02
C ASP A 106 -5.08 -13.36 -1.55
N SER A 107 -4.07 -13.22 -0.68
CA SER A 107 -4.17 -13.53 0.75
C SER A 107 -5.09 -12.58 1.52
N ILE A 108 -5.05 -11.29 1.20
CA ILE A 108 -5.92 -10.27 1.82
C ILE A 108 -7.38 -10.46 1.41
N GLU A 109 -7.62 -10.72 0.13
CA GLU A 109 -8.98 -10.96 -0.40
C GLU A 109 -9.64 -12.20 0.19
N ASN A 110 -8.85 -13.20 0.57
CA ASN A 110 -9.35 -14.38 1.28
C ASN A 110 -9.85 -14.08 2.70
N ILE A 111 -9.48 -12.93 3.29
CA ILE A 111 -9.99 -12.49 4.61
C ILE A 111 -11.26 -11.66 4.43
N THR A 112 -11.16 -10.60 3.61
CA THR A 112 -12.26 -9.65 3.38
C THR A 112 -12.40 -9.38 1.89
N HIS A 113 -13.35 -10.07 1.27
CA HIS A 113 -13.64 -9.87 -0.14
C HIS A 113 -14.10 -8.43 -0.39
N ALA A 114 -13.54 -7.78 -1.41
CA ALA A 114 -13.96 -6.44 -1.87
C ALA A 114 -13.60 -5.23 -0.97
N ASP A 115 -12.88 -5.40 0.14
CA ASP A 115 -12.71 -4.32 1.13
C ASP A 115 -11.40 -3.54 1.04
N ALA A 116 -10.33 -4.15 0.54
CA ALA A 116 -9.02 -3.52 0.46
C ALA A 116 -8.84 -2.72 -0.84
N LEU A 117 -8.12 -1.59 -0.73
CA LEU A 117 -7.60 -0.80 -1.85
C LEU A 117 -6.07 -0.93 -1.86
N TYR A 118 -5.47 -1.11 -3.03
CA TYR A 118 -4.04 -1.39 -3.15
C TYR A 118 -3.32 -0.25 -3.87
N LEU A 119 -2.26 0.24 -3.24
CA LEU A 119 -1.24 1.08 -3.87
C LEU A 119 -0.05 0.19 -4.18
N LEU A 120 0.39 0.19 -5.43
CA LEU A 120 1.54 -0.60 -5.86
C LEU A 120 2.62 0.34 -6.33
N GLN A 121 3.80 0.24 -5.74
CA GLN A 121 5.00 0.90 -6.25
C GLN A 121 5.64 0.08 -7.36
N GLY A 122 6.43 0.74 -8.18
CA GLY A 122 7.15 0.12 -9.29
C GLY A 122 8.55 -0.31 -8.89
N SER A 123 9.22 -1.00 -9.81
CA SER A 123 10.66 -1.15 -9.73
C SER A 123 11.28 -1.15 -11.11
N ALA A 124 12.35 -0.37 -11.25
CA ALA A 124 13.18 -0.43 -12.44
C ALA A 124 14.19 -1.58 -12.38
N LEU A 125 14.54 -2.04 -11.16
CA LEU A 125 15.64 -2.95 -10.78
C LEU A 125 16.72 -3.09 -11.86
N SER A 126 17.41 -1.98 -12.13
CA SER A 126 18.43 -1.91 -13.16
C SER A 126 19.58 -1.02 -12.72
N ALA A 127 20.81 -1.46 -12.92
CA ALA A 127 22.00 -0.62 -12.76
C ALA A 127 21.94 0.65 -13.63
N THR A 128 21.10 0.66 -14.67
CA THR A 128 20.91 1.79 -15.58
C THR A 128 19.64 2.60 -15.33
N ARG A 129 18.88 2.34 -14.27
CA ARG A 129 17.64 3.10 -13.96
C ARG A 129 17.87 4.62 -13.87
N HIS A 130 18.99 5.04 -13.29
CA HIS A 130 19.36 6.45 -13.19
C HIS A 130 19.68 7.08 -14.56
N ARG A 131 20.03 6.27 -15.56
CA ARG A 131 20.22 6.74 -16.95
C ARG A 131 18.89 7.02 -17.64
N TYR A 132 17.84 6.28 -17.28
CA TYR A 132 16.50 6.60 -17.75
C TYR A 132 15.86 7.71 -16.90
N GLY A 133 16.30 7.86 -15.65
CA GLY A 133 15.89 8.92 -14.73
C GLY A 133 14.68 8.57 -13.86
N LEU A 134 14.48 7.28 -13.57
CA LEU A 134 13.44 6.83 -12.65
C LEU A 134 13.94 6.92 -11.19
N SER A 135 13.03 7.28 -10.28
CA SER A 135 13.26 7.16 -8.84
C SER A 135 13.05 5.71 -8.38
N SER A 136 13.54 5.33 -7.21
CA SER A 136 13.10 4.07 -6.57
C SER A 136 11.59 4.11 -6.36
N GLY A 137 10.87 3.00 -6.52
CA GLY A 137 9.41 2.98 -6.40
C GLY A 137 8.66 3.44 -7.66
N ASP A 138 9.36 3.87 -8.71
CA ASP A 138 8.83 4.01 -10.08
C ASP A 138 9.25 2.80 -10.95
N GLY A 139 8.93 2.78 -12.24
CA GLY A 139 9.34 1.72 -13.17
C GLY A 139 8.18 0.91 -13.74
N PHE A 140 7.10 1.57 -14.12
CA PHE A 140 5.93 0.95 -14.76
C PHE A 140 6.04 0.90 -16.30
N VAL A 141 7.25 1.07 -16.83
CA VAL A 141 7.50 1.13 -18.28
C VAL A 141 7.11 -0.20 -18.94
N THR A 142 6.16 -0.15 -19.87
CA THR A 142 5.67 -1.32 -20.63
C THR A 142 6.20 -1.40 -22.07
N ASP A 143 6.85 -0.33 -22.54
CA ASP A 143 7.40 -0.26 -23.90
C ASP A 143 8.65 -1.15 -24.04
N PRO A 144 8.60 -2.21 -24.87
CA PRO A 144 9.70 -3.16 -24.99
C PRO A 144 11.00 -2.54 -25.49
N ALA A 145 10.95 -1.49 -26.31
CA ALA A 145 12.16 -0.82 -26.80
C ALA A 145 12.87 -0.07 -25.67
N ILE A 146 12.10 0.61 -24.81
CA ILE A 146 12.63 1.33 -23.65
C ILE A 146 13.17 0.34 -22.62
N ILE A 147 12.39 -0.72 -22.32
CA ILE A 147 12.82 -1.81 -21.42
C ILE A 147 14.15 -2.39 -21.89
N GLN A 148 14.29 -2.72 -23.17
CA GLN A 148 15.51 -3.29 -23.72
C GLN A 148 16.68 -2.29 -23.70
N GLN A 149 16.45 -1.04 -24.11
CA GLN A 149 17.49 0.00 -24.18
C GLN A 149 18.09 0.29 -22.80
N TYR A 150 17.26 0.32 -21.76
CA TYR A 150 17.67 0.69 -20.41
C TYR A 150 17.72 -0.51 -19.45
N SER A 151 17.58 -1.74 -19.97
CA SER A 151 17.58 -2.98 -19.18
C SER A 151 16.68 -2.88 -17.95
N LEU A 152 15.46 -2.36 -18.12
CA LEU A 152 14.48 -2.21 -17.05
C LEU A 152 13.78 -3.54 -16.77
N SER A 153 13.23 -3.71 -15.57
CA SER A 153 12.33 -4.84 -15.30
C SER A 153 10.97 -4.64 -16.00
N ASP A 154 10.38 -5.72 -16.53
CA ASP A 154 9.14 -5.68 -17.32
C ASP A 154 7.90 -5.94 -16.43
N PRO A 155 6.96 -4.97 -16.26
CA PRO A 155 5.74 -5.14 -15.46
C PRO A 155 4.63 -5.96 -16.15
N LYS A 156 4.74 -6.25 -17.46
CA LYS A 156 3.64 -6.89 -18.20
C LYS A 156 3.19 -8.25 -17.65
N PRO A 157 4.08 -9.15 -17.17
CA PRO A 157 3.65 -10.40 -16.55
C PRO A 157 2.68 -10.16 -15.37
N PHE A 158 3.01 -9.24 -14.48
CA PHE A 158 2.13 -8.83 -13.38
C PHE A 158 0.80 -8.26 -13.90
N LEU A 159 0.85 -7.32 -14.84
CA LEU A 159 -0.37 -6.68 -15.37
C LEU A 159 -1.30 -7.67 -16.09
N ASN A 160 -0.73 -8.67 -16.78
CA ASN A 160 -1.49 -9.74 -17.43
C ASN A 160 -2.26 -10.59 -16.43
N GLU A 161 -1.63 -10.95 -15.31
CA GLU A 161 -2.27 -11.70 -14.23
C GLU A 161 -3.30 -10.85 -13.49
N LEU A 162 -2.98 -9.59 -13.20
CA LEU A 162 -3.87 -8.66 -12.52
C LEU A 162 -5.18 -8.49 -13.31
N LEU A 163 -5.13 -8.44 -14.64
CA LEU A 163 -6.34 -8.38 -15.49
C LEU A 163 -7.32 -9.53 -15.22
N GLN A 164 -6.86 -10.67 -14.69
CA GLN A 164 -7.71 -11.83 -14.40
C GLN A 164 -8.22 -11.88 -12.96
N ARG A 165 -7.83 -10.91 -12.11
CA ARG A 165 -8.18 -10.91 -10.68
C ARG A 165 -9.45 -10.10 -10.39
N PRO A 166 -10.29 -10.52 -9.44
CA PRO A 166 -11.55 -9.82 -9.11
C PRO A 166 -11.32 -8.44 -8.49
N TYR A 167 -10.15 -8.23 -7.89
CA TYR A 167 -9.76 -6.96 -7.26
C TYR A 167 -9.06 -5.98 -8.21
N ARG A 168 -8.95 -6.28 -9.52
CA ARG A 168 -8.24 -5.41 -10.48
C ARG A 168 -8.73 -3.96 -10.51
N GLY A 169 -10.02 -3.74 -10.25
CA GLY A 169 -10.62 -2.41 -10.16
C GLY A 169 -10.30 -1.63 -8.87
N ARG A 170 -9.56 -2.23 -7.94
CA ARG A 170 -9.16 -1.66 -6.64
C ARG A 170 -7.65 -1.45 -6.52
N VAL A 171 -6.93 -1.57 -7.64
CA VAL A 171 -5.48 -1.36 -7.73
C VAL A 171 -5.19 0.01 -8.34
N MET A 172 -4.28 0.74 -7.71
CA MET A 172 -3.74 2.01 -8.17
C MET A 172 -2.21 1.93 -8.19
N LEU A 173 -1.59 2.69 -9.08
CA LEU A 173 -0.13 2.81 -9.12
C LEU A 173 0.31 3.93 -8.19
N ALA A 174 1.40 3.69 -7.47
CA ALA A 174 1.99 4.61 -6.51
C ALA A 174 3.46 4.91 -6.81
N PRO A 175 3.79 5.49 -7.97
CA PRO A 175 5.17 5.84 -8.29
C PRO A 175 5.70 6.88 -7.31
N HIS A 176 7.00 6.83 -7.02
CA HIS A 176 7.70 7.90 -6.30
C HIS A 176 8.34 8.88 -7.27
N LEU A 177 8.29 10.17 -6.94
CA LEU A 177 8.83 11.24 -7.76
C LEU A 177 9.77 12.13 -6.95
N TYR A 178 11.07 12.02 -7.22
CA TYR A 178 12.10 12.83 -6.60
C TYR A 178 12.96 13.54 -7.64
N GLY A 179 13.12 14.86 -7.45
CA GLY A 179 13.93 15.71 -8.31
C GLY A 179 15.45 15.46 -8.15
N PRO A 180 16.26 16.16 -8.96
CA PRO A 180 17.71 15.94 -9.02
C PRO A 180 18.44 16.01 -7.68
N ASP A 181 18.01 16.91 -6.78
CA ASP A 181 18.69 17.09 -5.49
C ASP A 181 18.42 15.95 -4.51
N THR A 182 17.27 15.29 -4.67
CA THR A 182 16.81 14.26 -3.74
C THR A 182 17.20 12.86 -4.19
N SER A 183 17.04 12.55 -5.48
CA SER A 183 17.26 11.19 -6.02
C SER A 183 18.62 11.00 -6.70
N GLY A 184 19.35 12.09 -6.96
CA GLY A 184 20.54 12.07 -7.82
C GLY A 184 20.24 11.74 -9.29
N VAL A 185 18.96 11.77 -9.69
CA VAL A 185 18.57 11.70 -11.10
C VAL A 185 19.11 12.94 -11.81
N PRO A 186 19.74 12.82 -13.00
CA PRO A 186 20.23 13.99 -13.72
C PRO A 186 19.11 15.01 -13.98
N ALA A 187 19.44 16.29 -13.83
CA ALA A 187 18.57 17.36 -14.33
C ALA A 187 18.31 17.14 -15.82
N ALA A 188 17.05 17.31 -16.22
CA ALA A 188 16.58 17.06 -17.57
C ALA A 188 15.61 18.17 -17.99
N ALA A 189 15.43 18.38 -19.28
CA ALA A 189 14.47 19.36 -19.76
C ALA A 189 13.04 18.95 -19.36
N ALA A 190 12.14 19.92 -19.15
CA ALA A 190 10.75 19.66 -18.76
C ALA A 190 10.04 18.65 -19.71
N SER A 191 10.29 18.75 -21.01
CA SER A 191 9.74 17.81 -22.01
C SER A 191 10.24 16.38 -21.83
N GLU A 192 11.49 16.20 -21.40
CA GLU A 192 12.08 14.87 -21.15
C GLU A 192 11.53 14.27 -19.87
N VAL A 193 11.40 15.08 -18.81
CA VAL A 193 10.74 14.67 -17.55
C VAL A 193 9.30 14.23 -17.85
N ALA A 194 8.52 15.05 -18.58
CA ALA A 194 7.14 14.71 -18.93
C ALA A 194 7.04 13.44 -19.79
N ALA A 195 7.92 13.29 -20.80
CA ALA A 195 7.94 12.09 -21.64
C ALA A 195 8.24 10.83 -20.83
N ARG A 196 9.19 10.90 -19.89
CA ARG A 196 9.53 9.80 -18.99
C ARG A 196 8.38 9.42 -18.08
N LEU A 197 7.78 10.38 -17.38
CA LEU A 197 6.63 10.12 -16.49
C LEU A 197 5.45 9.51 -17.26
N ASN A 198 5.18 10.04 -18.46
CA ASN A 198 4.15 9.49 -19.33
C ASN A 198 4.46 8.05 -19.77
N SER A 199 5.72 7.77 -20.09
CA SER A 199 6.14 6.45 -20.54
C SER A 199 6.13 5.38 -19.44
N SER A 200 6.36 5.78 -18.19
CA SER A 200 6.33 4.91 -17.01
C SER A 200 4.88 4.63 -16.63
N TRP A 201 4.13 5.63 -16.18
CA TRP A 201 2.79 5.43 -15.60
C TRP A 201 1.70 6.27 -16.27
N GLY A 202 2.01 7.39 -16.93
CA GLY A 202 0.97 8.28 -17.48
C GLY A 202 0.05 7.60 -18.51
N ARG A 203 0.63 6.81 -19.42
CA ARG A 203 -0.15 6.02 -20.39
C ARG A 203 -1.02 4.95 -19.74
N LEU A 204 -0.57 4.34 -18.63
CA LEU A 204 -1.37 3.34 -17.90
C LEU A 204 -2.61 3.97 -17.24
N ALA A 205 -2.51 5.24 -16.85
CA ALA A 205 -3.64 6.00 -16.32
C ALA A 205 -4.61 6.46 -17.42
N GLN A 206 -4.08 7.02 -18.52
CA GLN A 206 -4.87 7.65 -19.58
C GLN A 206 -5.42 6.65 -20.60
N ASP A 207 -4.54 5.81 -21.16
CA ASP A 207 -4.88 4.87 -22.21
C ASP A 207 -5.30 3.51 -21.61
N GLY A 208 -4.65 3.13 -20.52
CA GLY A 208 -4.81 1.83 -19.87
C GLY A 208 -3.81 0.80 -20.36
N TYR A 209 -3.99 -0.43 -19.88
CA TYR A 209 -3.26 -1.62 -20.28
C TYR A 209 -4.23 -2.66 -20.82
N CYS A 210 -3.89 -3.28 -21.94
CA CYS A 210 -4.72 -4.32 -22.57
C CYS A 210 -3.91 -5.59 -22.83
N ASN A 211 -4.52 -6.74 -22.55
CA ASN A 211 -4.07 -8.04 -23.00
C ASN A 211 -5.20 -8.72 -23.80
N GLY A 212 -5.11 -8.67 -25.12
CA GLY A 212 -6.20 -9.12 -26.00
C GLY A 212 -7.43 -8.21 -25.91
N ARG A 213 -8.55 -8.74 -25.42
CA ARG A 213 -9.80 -7.98 -25.24
C ARG A 213 -10.00 -7.43 -23.83
N ASP A 214 -9.18 -7.87 -22.88
CA ASP A 214 -9.25 -7.41 -21.50
C ASP A 214 -8.39 -6.18 -21.34
N CYS A 215 -9.00 -5.08 -20.91
CA CYS A 215 -8.34 -3.80 -20.69
C CYS A 215 -8.68 -3.25 -19.31
N MET A 216 -7.74 -2.52 -18.70
CA MET A 216 -7.98 -1.75 -17.48
C MET A 216 -7.19 -0.45 -17.51
N ARG A 217 -7.75 0.60 -16.91
CA ARG A 217 -7.00 1.82 -16.58
C ARG A 217 -6.58 1.73 -15.12
N LEU A 218 -5.37 2.19 -14.82
CA LEU A 218 -4.80 2.16 -13.49
C LEU A 218 -4.65 3.60 -12.99
N PRO A 219 -5.47 4.05 -12.04
CA PRO A 219 -5.31 5.37 -11.47
C PRO A 219 -3.93 5.52 -10.83
N VAL A 220 -3.37 6.73 -10.88
CA VAL A 220 -2.05 7.01 -10.32
C VAL A 220 -2.19 7.99 -9.17
N VAL A 221 -1.70 7.59 -8.00
CA VAL A 221 -1.51 8.47 -6.84
C VAL A 221 -0.02 8.48 -6.57
N VAL A 222 0.68 9.61 -6.69
CA VAL A 222 2.12 9.64 -6.40
C VAL A 222 2.34 9.26 -4.93
N GLY A 223 2.98 8.11 -4.69
CA GLY A 223 3.13 7.49 -3.36
C GLY A 223 4.05 8.28 -2.45
N GLU A 224 5.10 8.85 -3.03
CA GLU A 224 5.96 9.83 -2.38
C GLU A 224 6.48 10.84 -3.39
N MET A 225 6.50 12.11 -2.99
CA MET A 225 7.33 13.12 -3.62
C MET A 225 7.72 14.19 -2.60
N GLY A 226 8.96 14.66 -2.64
CA GLY A 226 9.45 15.56 -1.60
C GLY A 226 10.68 16.33 -2.02
N SER A 227 10.82 17.54 -1.48
CA SER A 227 11.94 18.41 -1.79
C SER A 227 12.12 19.53 -0.77
N ARG A 228 13.35 20.07 -0.71
CA ARG A 228 13.65 21.36 -0.05
C ARG A 228 13.22 22.56 -0.89
N LEU A 229 13.07 22.37 -2.21
CA LEU A 229 12.71 23.43 -3.18
C LEU A 229 13.69 24.62 -3.15
N ASP A 230 14.97 24.35 -2.92
CA ASP A 230 16.02 25.36 -2.74
C ASP A 230 16.87 25.59 -4.00
N SER A 231 17.03 24.57 -4.86
CA SER A 231 17.71 24.73 -6.15
C SER A 231 16.77 25.10 -7.30
N LYS A 232 17.37 25.64 -8.36
CA LYS A 232 16.64 25.98 -9.58
C LYS A 232 16.17 24.73 -10.32
N GLU A 233 17.04 23.72 -10.41
CA GLU A 233 16.81 22.47 -11.11
C GLU A 233 15.65 21.69 -10.47
N GLU A 234 15.57 21.70 -9.15
CA GLU A 234 14.51 21.07 -8.39
C GLU A 234 13.16 21.79 -8.56
N LEU A 235 13.16 23.13 -8.57
CA LEU A 235 11.98 23.94 -8.88
C LEU A 235 11.49 23.70 -10.32
N GLU A 236 12.40 23.58 -11.30
CA GLU A 236 12.04 23.24 -12.68
C GLU A 236 11.43 21.83 -12.80
N TYR A 237 11.99 20.86 -12.06
CA TYR A 237 11.43 19.51 -11.97
C TYR A 237 10.00 19.53 -11.42
N TYR A 238 9.79 20.13 -10.24
CA TYR A 238 8.46 20.17 -9.63
C TYR A 238 7.48 21.08 -10.36
N SER A 239 7.95 22.09 -11.09
CA SER A 239 7.09 22.86 -12.01
C SER A 239 6.57 21.99 -13.15
N THR A 240 7.37 21.03 -13.62
CA THR A 240 6.94 20.06 -14.64
C THR A 240 5.91 19.09 -14.06
N VAL A 241 6.17 18.51 -12.89
CA VAL A 241 5.22 17.62 -12.19
C VAL A 241 3.88 18.34 -11.93
N ALA A 242 3.95 19.58 -11.44
CA ALA A 242 2.80 20.47 -11.27
C ALA A 242 2.00 20.65 -12.57
N SER A 243 2.68 20.89 -13.69
CA SER A 243 2.01 21.07 -14.99
C SER A 243 1.27 19.81 -15.45
N ILE A 244 1.73 18.62 -15.07
CA ILE A 244 1.03 17.35 -15.35
C ILE A 244 -0.18 17.23 -14.44
N ALA A 245 0.00 17.46 -13.13
CA ALA A 245 -1.06 17.34 -12.14
C ALA A 245 -2.26 18.28 -12.41
N GLN A 246 -2.02 19.45 -13.01
CA GLN A 246 -3.05 20.45 -13.30
C GLN A 246 -3.75 20.28 -14.66
N GLN A 247 -3.38 19.28 -15.47
CA GLN A 247 -4.08 19.01 -16.72
C GLN A 247 -5.53 18.57 -16.45
N ALA A 248 -6.46 18.98 -17.32
CA ALA A 248 -7.87 18.58 -17.19
C ALA A 248 -8.05 17.06 -17.33
N ASP A 249 -7.19 16.42 -18.13
CA ASP A 249 -7.04 14.99 -18.34
C ASP A 249 -5.78 14.43 -17.65
N SER A 250 -5.40 15.05 -16.53
CA SER A 250 -4.23 14.66 -15.75
C SER A 250 -4.25 13.14 -15.47
N PRO A 251 -3.13 12.44 -15.71
CA PRO A 251 -2.99 11.04 -15.31
C PRO A 251 -2.93 10.87 -13.78
N LEU A 252 -2.73 11.96 -13.02
CA LEU A 252 -2.62 11.95 -11.57
C LEU A 252 -3.98 12.14 -10.90
N ALA A 253 -4.40 11.14 -10.13
CA ALA A 253 -5.56 11.21 -9.25
C ALA A 253 -5.24 11.88 -7.90
N GLY A 254 -3.97 11.88 -7.49
CA GLY A 254 -3.53 12.48 -6.24
C GLY A 254 -2.02 12.33 -6.01
N TRP A 255 -1.56 12.80 -4.85
CA TRP A 255 -0.16 12.71 -4.44
C TRP A 255 -0.02 12.76 -2.91
N ILE A 256 1.09 12.22 -2.41
CA ILE A 256 1.47 12.23 -1.00
C ILE A 256 2.85 12.89 -0.88
N TRP A 257 2.94 13.91 -0.03
CA TRP A 257 4.18 14.69 0.12
C TRP A 257 5.09 14.10 1.19
N TRP A 258 6.31 13.78 0.79
CA TRP A 258 7.41 13.41 1.67
C TRP A 258 8.17 14.66 2.16
N ALA A 259 8.10 15.03 3.42
CA ALA A 259 7.29 14.45 4.49
C ALA A 259 6.60 15.55 5.28
N TYR A 260 5.69 15.16 6.17
CA TYR A 260 5.32 16.03 7.28
C TYR A 260 6.58 16.37 8.11
N ASN A 261 7.34 15.32 8.46
CA ASN A 261 8.49 15.33 9.35
C ASN A 261 9.64 16.26 8.91
N ALA A 262 10.12 17.10 9.83
CA ALA A 262 11.26 17.99 9.58
C ALA A 262 12.58 17.25 9.32
N ASN A 263 12.75 16.09 9.96
CA ASN A 263 14.01 15.36 9.99
C ASN A 263 14.26 14.43 8.78
N SER A 264 13.53 14.60 7.68
CA SER A 264 13.93 14.00 6.40
C SER A 264 15.17 14.72 5.88
N ALA A 265 16.32 14.03 5.86
CA ALA A 265 17.60 14.67 5.57
C ALA A 265 17.64 15.32 4.17
N ALA A 266 17.15 14.60 3.15
CA ALA A 266 17.20 15.07 1.77
C ALA A 266 16.14 16.15 1.49
N THR A 267 14.90 15.96 1.97
CA THR A 267 13.76 16.81 1.56
C THR A 267 13.36 17.87 2.59
N GLY A 268 13.79 17.72 3.85
CA GLY A 268 13.15 18.37 4.99
C GLY A 268 11.66 17.98 5.10
N GLY A 269 10.89 18.76 5.87
CA GLY A 269 9.47 18.51 6.13
C GLY A 269 8.53 19.64 5.71
N LEU A 270 7.25 19.44 6.00
CA LEU A 270 6.23 20.49 6.06
C LEU A 270 6.26 21.23 7.39
N VAL A 271 6.79 20.61 8.45
CA VAL A 271 7.16 21.29 9.71
C VAL A 271 8.65 21.62 9.75
N THR A 272 9.01 22.64 10.53
CA THR A 272 10.39 23.03 10.83
C THR A 272 11.00 22.13 11.91
N ASP A 273 12.30 22.27 12.15
CA ASP A 273 13.06 21.42 13.09
C ASP A 273 12.55 21.48 14.55
N ASP A 274 11.77 22.49 14.92
CA ASP A 274 11.13 22.60 16.25
C ASP A 274 9.82 21.81 16.38
N TRP A 275 9.29 21.27 15.26
CA TRP A 275 8.02 20.54 15.17
C TRP A 275 6.79 21.34 15.61
N GLN A 276 6.90 22.66 15.69
CA GLN A 276 5.83 23.58 16.08
C GLN A 276 5.43 24.48 14.92
N GLU A 277 6.41 24.95 14.14
CA GLU A 277 6.17 25.84 13.01
C GLU A 277 6.07 25.09 11.69
N PHE A 278 5.31 25.68 10.76
CA PHE A 278 5.20 25.17 9.40
C PHE A 278 6.23 25.82 8.47
N ALA A 279 6.74 25.04 7.51
CA ALA A 279 7.53 25.52 6.40
C ALA A 279 6.64 26.23 5.36
N TRP A 280 6.10 27.41 5.71
CA TRP A 280 5.07 28.12 4.93
C TRP A 280 5.45 28.43 3.48
N GLN A 281 6.73 28.59 3.16
CA GLN A 281 7.17 28.75 1.78
C GLN A 281 6.85 27.50 0.94
N LYS A 282 7.11 26.31 1.50
CA LYS A 282 6.82 25.01 0.87
C LYS A 282 5.32 24.80 0.74
N ILE A 283 4.54 25.04 1.81
CA ILE A 283 3.07 24.91 1.77
C ILE A 283 2.47 25.81 0.67
N ARG A 284 2.89 27.08 0.58
CA ARG A 284 2.43 27.99 -0.47
C ARG A 284 2.80 27.53 -1.87
N TYR A 285 3.96 26.88 -2.04
CA TYR A 285 4.30 26.25 -3.31
C TYR A 285 3.34 25.10 -3.63
N LEU A 286 3.05 24.21 -2.68
CA LEU A 286 2.10 23.10 -2.89
C LEU A 286 0.70 23.60 -3.22
N GLU A 287 0.24 24.65 -2.57
CA GLU A 287 -1.06 25.29 -2.86
C GLU A 287 -1.11 25.84 -4.28
N LYS A 288 -0.10 26.65 -4.66
CA LYS A 288 -0.07 27.34 -5.95
C LYS A 288 0.19 26.41 -7.12
N SER A 289 1.10 25.45 -6.94
CA SER A 289 1.65 24.65 -8.03
C SER A 289 1.09 23.24 -8.07
N LEU A 290 0.73 22.64 -6.94
CA LEU A 290 0.25 21.25 -6.87
C LEU A 290 -1.21 21.14 -6.45
N GLY A 291 -1.91 22.28 -6.37
CA GLY A 291 -3.35 22.33 -6.12
C GLY A 291 -3.75 21.98 -4.68
N LEU A 292 -2.81 21.98 -3.72
CA LEU A 292 -3.14 21.75 -2.32
C LEU A 292 -4.24 22.74 -1.87
N GLN A 293 -5.35 22.21 -1.35
CA GLN A 293 -6.44 22.99 -0.77
C GLN A 293 -6.49 22.73 0.74
N PRO A 294 -5.83 23.56 1.57
CA PRO A 294 -5.93 23.42 3.01
C PRO A 294 -7.37 23.64 3.48
N TRP A 295 -7.86 22.76 4.33
CA TRP A 295 -9.23 22.77 4.84
C TRP A 295 -9.61 24.10 5.52
N TYR A 296 -8.64 24.82 6.11
CA TYR A 296 -8.89 26.08 6.82
C TYR A 296 -9.07 27.29 5.91
N ARG A 297 -8.81 27.18 4.60
CA ARG A 297 -9.00 28.30 3.66
C ARG A 297 -10.46 28.56 3.35
N ASP A 298 -11.23 27.48 3.23
CA ASP A 298 -12.66 27.53 2.99
C ASP A 298 -13.29 26.37 3.74
N THR A 299 -13.49 26.55 5.05
CA THR A 299 -14.09 25.55 5.93
C THR A 299 -15.48 25.14 5.42
N GLY A 300 -16.23 26.06 4.80
CA GLY A 300 -17.54 25.76 4.23
C GLY A 300 -17.45 24.78 3.06
N ALA A 301 -16.61 25.09 2.06
CA ALA A 301 -16.37 24.19 0.95
C ALA A 301 -15.77 22.85 1.39
N PHE A 302 -14.85 22.87 2.36
CA PHE A 302 -14.28 21.66 2.95
C PHE A 302 -15.36 20.78 3.58
N LEU A 303 -16.19 21.33 4.49
CA LEU A 303 -17.26 20.57 5.15
C LEU A 303 -18.28 20.02 4.15
N LEU A 304 -18.63 20.80 3.12
CA LEU A 304 -19.49 20.32 2.03
C LEU A 304 -18.83 19.18 1.24
N SER A 305 -17.54 19.28 0.94
CA SER A 305 -16.79 18.23 0.25
C SER A 305 -16.68 16.95 1.09
N VAL A 306 -16.45 17.07 2.40
CA VAL A 306 -16.42 15.94 3.34
C VAL A 306 -17.78 15.28 3.41
N ALA A 307 -18.86 16.05 3.53
CA ALA A 307 -20.22 15.51 3.54
C ALA A 307 -20.56 14.77 2.24
N ALA A 308 -20.18 15.33 1.08
CA ALA A 308 -20.35 14.69 -0.22
C ALA A 308 -19.54 13.39 -0.33
N GLN A 309 -18.25 13.40 0.05
CA GLN A 309 -17.39 12.21 0.07
C GLN A 309 -17.93 11.13 1.01
N GLN A 310 -18.43 11.51 2.19
CA GLN A 310 -19.08 10.58 3.12
C GLN A 310 -20.32 9.94 2.47
N GLN A 311 -21.15 10.74 1.80
CA GLN A 311 -22.34 10.23 1.12
C GLN A 311 -21.98 9.30 -0.03
N ASP A 312 -20.95 9.63 -0.81
CA ASP A 312 -20.48 8.79 -1.92
C ASP A 312 -19.82 7.50 -1.43
N ALA A 313 -19.08 7.54 -0.32
CA ALA A 313 -18.56 6.35 0.33
C ALA A 313 -19.70 5.42 0.81
N VAL A 314 -20.78 5.97 1.39
CA VAL A 314 -21.97 5.20 1.78
C VAL A 314 -22.63 4.55 0.55
N LYS A 315 -22.78 5.28 -0.56
CA LYS A 315 -23.33 4.73 -1.80
C LYS A 315 -22.45 3.62 -2.36
N ALA A 316 -21.13 3.84 -2.43
CA ALA A 316 -20.17 2.87 -2.94
C ALA A 316 -20.20 1.58 -2.11
N ARG A 317 -20.21 1.70 -0.78
CA ARG A 317 -20.36 0.56 0.14
C ARG A 317 -21.68 -0.18 -0.08
N THR A 318 -22.78 0.55 -0.20
CA THR A 318 -24.10 -0.07 -0.44
C THR A 318 -24.13 -0.83 -1.77
N ALA A 319 -23.49 -0.30 -2.81
CA ALA A 319 -23.37 -0.98 -4.10
C ALA A 319 -22.46 -2.22 -4.01
N ALA A 320 -21.34 -2.13 -3.28
CA ALA A 320 -20.45 -3.27 -3.04
C ALA A 320 -21.15 -4.38 -2.25
N ASP A 321 -21.91 -4.04 -1.21
CA ASP A 321 -22.69 -5.00 -0.42
C ASP A 321 -23.78 -5.67 -1.27
N ALA A 322 -24.46 -4.91 -2.13
CA ALA A 322 -25.44 -5.46 -3.06
C ALA A 322 -24.80 -6.42 -4.07
N ALA A 323 -23.65 -6.05 -4.65
CA ALA A 323 -22.91 -6.89 -5.59
C ALA A 323 -22.42 -8.20 -4.92
N ALA A 324 -21.92 -8.12 -3.67
CA ALA A 324 -21.49 -9.29 -2.92
C ALA A 324 -22.65 -10.25 -2.63
N VAL A 325 -23.85 -9.73 -2.34
CA VAL A 325 -25.06 -10.55 -2.16
C VAL A 325 -25.47 -11.24 -3.47
N GLU A 326 -25.41 -10.53 -4.61
CA GLU A 326 -25.71 -11.10 -5.93
C GLU A 326 -24.71 -12.20 -6.31
N GLU A 327 -23.41 -11.97 -6.09
CA GLU A 327 -22.36 -12.94 -6.33
C GLU A 327 -22.52 -14.20 -5.46
N ALA A 328 -22.80 -14.03 -4.16
CA ALA A 328 -23.06 -15.15 -3.25
C ALA A 328 -24.29 -15.96 -3.68
N ALA A 329 -25.35 -15.29 -4.15
CA ALA A 329 -26.53 -15.97 -4.67
C ALA A 329 -26.23 -16.74 -5.97
N ALA A 330 -25.43 -16.18 -6.88
CA ALA A 330 -24.99 -16.86 -8.09
C ALA A 330 -24.12 -18.09 -7.80
N ALA A 331 -23.20 -17.98 -6.85
CA ALA A 331 -22.37 -19.09 -6.39
C ALA A 331 -23.21 -20.21 -5.78
N ALA A 332 -24.20 -19.86 -4.94
CA ALA A 332 -25.13 -20.83 -4.36
C ALA A 332 -25.99 -21.53 -5.44
N ALA A 333 -26.47 -20.79 -6.45
CA ALA A 333 -27.22 -21.35 -7.56
C ALA A 333 -26.36 -22.30 -8.43
N ALA A 334 -25.10 -21.93 -8.70
CA ALA A 334 -24.15 -22.78 -9.41
C ALA A 334 -23.88 -24.09 -8.64
N ALA A 335 -23.67 -24.01 -7.33
CA ALA A 335 -23.51 -25.20 -6.48
C ALA A 335 -24.75 -26.11 -6.50
N ALA A 336 -25.96 -25.53 -6.51
CA ALA A 336 -27.21 -26.30 -6.54
C ALA A 336 -27.43 -27.04 -7.88
N THR A 337 -26.92 -26.53 -9.00
CA THR A 337 -27.06 -27.16 -10.33
C THR A 337 -26.06 -28.29 -10.60
N ASN A 338 -25.01 -28.42 -9.77
CA ASN A 338 -23.99 -29.47 -9.89
C ASN A 338 -23.83 -30.27 -8.58
N PRO A 339 -24.87 -31.00 -8.13
CA PRO A 339 -24.85 -31.71 -6.85
C PRO A 339 -23.82 -32.86 -6.78
N THR A 340 -23.23 -33.27 -7.90
CA THR A 340 -22.16 -34.28 -7.98
C THR A 340 -20.77 -33.77 -7.58
N LEU A 341 -20.59 -32.45 -7.46
CA LEU A 341 -19.45 -31.85 -6.76
C LEU A 341 -19.81 -31.65 -5.27
N ASN A 342 -20.38 -32.69 -4.67
CA ASN A 342 -20.45 -32.76 -3.22
C ASN A 342 -19.01 -32.93 -2.74
N LEU A 343 -18.37 -31.84 -2.32
CA LEU A 343 -17.17 -31.92 -1.49
C LEU A 343 -17.55 -32.80 -0.31
N THR A 344 -17.26 -34.10 -0.38
CA THR A 344 -17.12 -34.93 0.81
C THR A 344 -16.15 -34.16 1.67
N THR A 345 -16.68 -33.57 2.73
CA THR A 345 -15.94 -32.92 3.81
C THR A 345 -14.73 -33.81 4.05
N ILE A 346 -13.55 -33.32 3.66
CA ILE A 346 -12.30 -33.96 4.05
C ILE A 346 -12.27 -33.78 5.56
N THR A 347 -12.82 -34.77 6.25
CA THR A 347 -12.72 -34.88 7.69
C THR A 347 -11.27 -35.30 7.87
N GLU A 348 -10.39 -34.31 7.97
CA GLU A 348 -8.99 -34.54 8.30
C GLU A 348 -8.97 -35.33 9.60
N THR A 349 -8.78 -36.63 9.48
CA THR A 349 -8.57 -37.49 10.63
C THR A 349 -7.17 -37.14 11.08
N VAL A 350 -7.07 -36.25 12.06
CA VAL A 350 -5.82 -35.96 12.76
C VAL A 350 -5.37 -37.27 13.39
N VAL A 351 -4.49 -38.00 12.70
CA VAL A 351 -3.82 -39.16 13.26
C VAL A 351 -2.75 -38.62 14.21
N PRO A 352 -2.85 -38.87 15.53
CA PRO A 352 -1.81 -38.45 16.45
C PRO A 352 -0.52 -39.19 16.12
N VAL A 353 0.48 -38.46 15.62
CA VAL A 353 1.84 -38.98 15.45
C VAL A 353 2.41 -39.19 16.84
N LYS A 354 2.53 -40.46 17.23
CA LYS A 354 3.16 -40.89 18.47
C LYS A 354 4.65 -40.53 18.39
N ALA A 355 5.08 -39.59 19.22
CA ALA A 355 6.48 -39.21 19.34
C ALA A 355 7.33 -40.44 19.71
N THR A 356 8.18 -40.90 18.78
CA THR A 356 9.22 -41.87 19.06
C THR A 356 10.39 -41.14 19.72
N LYS A 357 10.68 -41.59 20.94
CA LYS A 357 11.73 -41.12 21.81
C LYS A 357 12.97 -41.95 21.49
N ASP A 358 13.81 -41.48 20.57
CA ASP A 358 15.09 -42.14 20.31
C ASP A 358 16.16 -41.59 21.26
N ALA A 359 16.57 -42.49 22.15
CA ALA A 359 17.69 -42.35 23.05
C ALA A 359 18.99 -42.60 22.29
N ASP A 360 19.94 -41.69 22.54
CA ASP A 360 21.31 -41.98 22.95
C ASP A 360 21.93 -43.31 22.44
N SER A 361 22.86 -43.19 21.49
CA SER A 361 23.98 -44.13 21.43
C SER A 361 25.24 -43.45 20.89
N SER A 362 26.11 -43.14 21.85
CA SER A 362 27.53 -42.95 21.69
C SER A 362 28.17 -44.06 20.84
N ARG A 363 28.96 -43.70 19.82
CA ARG A 363 30.15 -44.50 19.46
C ARG A 363 31.21 -43.68 18.73
N SER A 364 32.32 -43.53 19.44
CA SER A 364 33.65 -43.14 18.97
C SER A 364 34.33 -44.32 18.27
N SER A 365 34.96 -44.05 17.11
CA SER A 365 36.13 -44.76 16.56
C SER A 365 36.51 -44.07 15.24
N SER A 366 37.56 -43.25 15.23
CA SER A 366 38.95 -43.59 14.84
C SER A 366 39.22 -43.55 13.34
N SER A 367 40.05 -42.58 12.98
CA SER A 367 40.78 -42.40 11.72
C SER A 367 41.60 -43.61 11.29
N THR A 368 41.64 -43.94 9.99
CA THR A 368 42.83 -43.83 9.09
C THR A 368 42.65 -44.54 7.74
N SER A 369 43.35 -44.00 6.74
CA SER A 369 43.92 -44.64 5.53
C SER A 369 43.13 -44.65 4.19
N SER A 370 43.54 -43.70 3.33
CA SER A 370 44.09 -43.87 1.96
C SER A 370 43.59 -44.99 1.03
N SER A 371 43.06 -44.58 -0.14
CA SER A 371 43.50 -45.01 -1.50
C SER A 371 42.61 -44.31 -2.55
N LYS A 372 43.12 -43.45 -3.44
CA LYS A 372 43.83 -43.72 -4.72
C LYS A 372 42.87 -43.80 -5.93
N ALA A 373 43.01 -42.77 -6.79
CA ALA A 373 42.91 -42.74 -8.25
C ALA A 373 41.64 -43.23 -8.99
N GLY A 374 41.06 -42.32 -9.76
CA GLY A 374 40.18 -42.60 -10.89
C GLY A 374 40.07 -41.36 -11.77
N ALA A 375 40.99 -41.24 -12.73
CA ALA A 375 41.04 -40.17 -13.72
C ALA A 375 39.94 -40.34 -14.78
N PHE A 376 39.32 -39.25 -15.22
CA PHE A 376 38.84 -39.13 -16.60
C PHE A 376 39.18 -37.76 -17.17
N SER A 377 39.48 -37.82 -18.46
CA SER A 377 40.31 -36.90 -19.22
C SER A 377 39.63 -35.60 -19.60
N ALA A 378 40.47 -34.57 -19.68
CA ALA A 378 40.19 -33.26 -20.25
C ALA A 378 39.85 -33.33 -21.75
N SER A 379 39.01 -32.38 -22.19
CA SER A 379 39.03 -31.82 -23.54
C SER A 379 39.14 -30.31 -23.38
N SER A 380 40.30 -29.80 -23.77
CA SER A 380 40.75 -28.42 -23.75
C SER A 380 40.17 -27.60 -24.91
N SER A 381 39.61 -26.44 -24.61
CA SER A 381 39.68 -25.27 -25.51
C SER A 381 39.53 -23.97 -24.72
N THR A 382 40.64 -23.26 -24.56
CA THR A 382 40.77 -21.83 -24.25
C THR A 382 42.06 -21.36 -24.97
N PRO A 383 42.33 -20.05 -25.18
CA PRO A 383 41.63 -18.89 -24.62
C PRO A 383 41.34 -17.75 -25.62
N ALA A 384 40.42 -16.86 -25.25
CA ALA A 384 40.57 -15.44 -25.50
C ALA A 384 40.34 -14.70 -24.17
N ALA A 385 41.40 -14.00 -23.75
CA ALA A 385 41.53 -13.31 -22.48
C ALA A 385 40.82 -11.95 -22.48
N GLY A 386 40.35 -11.52 -21.31
CA GLY A 386 40.01 -10.12 -21.07
C GLY A 386 39.07 -9.87 -19.89
N GLY A 387 39.64 -9.59 -18.71
CA GLY A 387 39.05 -8.66 -17.74
C GLY A 387 38.09 -9.20 -16.68
N LYS A 388 38.62 -9.89 -15.66
CA LYS A 388 37.99 -9.96 -14.32
C LYS A 388 38.90 -9.24 -13.32
N ALA A 389 38.65 -7.96 -13.10
CA ALA A 389 39.15 -7.19 -11.96
C ALA A 389 38.35 -5.87 -11.87
N GLN A 390 37.12 -5.91 -11.35
CA GLN A 390 36.36 -4.71 -10.96
C GLN A 390 35.12 -5.11 -10.14
N MET A 391 35.33 -5.64 -8.93
CA MET A 391 34.27 -5.79 -7.91
C MET A 391 34.82 -5.79 -6.47
N ALA A 392 36.02 -5.24 -6.27
CA ALA A 392 36.62 -5.11 -4.93
C ALA A 392 36.87 -3.65 -4.51
N GLU A 393 36.58 -2.67 -5.36
CA GLU A 393 36.96 -1.25 -5.14
C GLU A 393 35.77 -0.33 -4.82
N ILE A 394 34.53 -0.84 -4.78
CA ILE A 394 33.32 -0.05 -4.47
C ILE A 394 32.96 -0.09 -2.97
N LEU A 395 33.54 -1.01 -2.18
CA LEU A 395 33.25 -1.16 -0.75
C LEU A 395 34.14 -0.31 0.18
N GLN A 396 35.09 0.47 -0.36
CA GLN A 396 36.05 1.25 0.44
C GLN A 396 35.89 2.77 0.34
N THR A 397 35.16 3.28 -0.66
CA THR A 397 34.93 4.73 -0.87
C THR A 397 33.69 5.29 -0.15
N SER A 398 32.83 4.44 0.41
CA SER A 398 31.65 4.88 1.19
C SER A 398 31.94 5.18 2.67
N LYS A 399 33.16 4.92 3.16
CA LYS A 399 33.54 5.15 4.57
C LYS A 399 34.29 6.46 4.85
N GLN A 400 34.61 7.27 3.82
CA GLN A 400 35.39 8.51 4.00
C GLN A 400 34.62 9.81 3.74
N ALA A 401 33.31 9.76 3.46
CA ALA A 401 32.50 10.95 3.18
C ALA A 401 31.72 11.50 4.39
N SER A 402 31.86 10.94 5.60
CA SER A 402 31.05 11.32 6.78
C SER A 402 31.80 12.06 7.89
N SER A 403 32.99 12.59 7.64
CA SER A 403 33.75 13.33 8.65
C SER A 403 34.26 14.69 8.17
N ALA A 404 33.37 15.67 7.97
CA ALA A 404 33.70 17.10 8.05
C ALA A 404 32.45 18.00 7.93
N VAL A 405 31.65 18.11 8.99
CA VAL A 405 30.84 19.32 9.23
C VAL A 405 30.99 19.70 10.69
N ALA A 406 31.87 20.66 10.95
CA ALA A 406 32.04 21.28 12.24
C ALA A 406 30.78 22.11 12.56
N ARG A 407 30.04 21.73 13.61
CA ARG A 407 28.94 22.54 14.16
C ARG A 407 29.50 23.44 15.27
N GLN A 408 29.40 24.75 15.05
CA GLN A 408 29.44 25.75 16.11
C GLN A 408 28.19 25.59 16.99
N SER A 409 28.40 25.36 18.28
CA SER A 409 27.36 25.29 19.31
C SER A 409 27.00 26.70 19.79
N ALA A 410 25.72 27.07 19.66
CA ALA A 410 25.12 28.21 20.37
C ALA A 410 24.58 27.75 21.76
N PRO A 411 24.54 28.63 22.77
CA PRO A 411 24.32 28.24 24.17
C PRO A 411 22.85 28.00 24.52
N ALA A 412 22.65 27.05 25.43
CA ALA A 412 21.36 26.63 25.97
C ALA A 412 20.72 27.73 26.85
N ALA A 413 19.47 28.07 26.54
CA ALA A 413 18.58 28.80 27.44
C ALA A 413 17.89 27.78 28.37
N ALA A 414 18.13 27.92 29.68
CA ALA A 414 17.45 27.14 30.71
C ALA A 414 16.05 27.72 30.94
N ALA A 415 15.00 26.92 30.69
CA ALA A 415 13.64 27.21 31.12
C ALA A 415 13.23 26.24 32.24
N MET A 416 12.74 26.82 33.34
CA MET A 416 12.24 26.15 34.53
C MET A 416 11.03 25.27 34.21
N LEU A 417 11.08 24.00 34.62
CA LEU A 417 9.93 23.08 34.65
C LEU A 417 9.08 23.35 35.91
N PRO A 418 7.74 23.43 35.82
CA PRO A 418 6.88 23.30 36.98
C PRO A 418 6.72 21.82 37.40
N GLN A 419 6.51 21.64 38.69
CA GLN A 419 6.43 20.36 39.40
C GLN A 419 5.35 19.41 38.88
N GLN A 420 5.68 18.11 38.90
CA GLN A 420 4.78 16.98 38.71
C GLN A 420 3.58 17.03 39.67
N GLY A 421 2.37 17.02 39.11
CA GLY A 421 1.15 16.61 39.80
C GLY A 421 0.81 15.16 39.44
N ASP A 422 0.26 14.45 40.42
CA ASP A 422 -0.07 13.02 40.40
C ASP A 422 -0.82 12.56 39.13
N ALA A 423 -0.27 11.52 38.48
CA ALA A 423 -0.93 10.80 37.40
C ALA A 423 -1.98 9.85 37.98
N GLY A 424 -3.25 10.21 37.83
CA GLY A 424 -4.38 9.32 38.07
C GLY A 424 -4.43 8.17 37.05
N ASP A 425 -4.85 7.01 37.55
CA ASP A 425 -5.08 5.73 36.87
C ASP A 425 -5.69 5.89 35.45
N ALA A 426 -4.90 5.64 34.42
CA ALA A 426 -5.39 5.38 33.08
C ALA A 426 -5.64 3.87 32.94
N SER A 427 -6.87 3.45 33.17
CA SER A 427 -7.31 2.07 32.94
C SER A 427 -7.38 1.79 31.44
N TYR A 428 -6.37 1.10 30.91
CA TYR A 428 -6.38 0.62 29.52
C TYR A 428 -7.21 -0.67 29.42
N VAL A 429 -8.11 -0.71 28.45
CA VAL A 429 -8.86 -1.92 28.09
C VAL A 429 -7.87 -2.95 27.52
N HIS A 430 -7.67 -4.05 28.25
CA HIS A 430 -6.88 -5.19 27.77
C HIS A 430 -7.66 -5.96 26.70
N PHE A 431 -7.22 -5.86 25.44
CA PHE A 431 -7.71 -6.73 24.37
C PHE A 431 -6.95 -8.06 24.40
N LYS A 432 -7.66 -9.16 24.67
CA LYS A 432 -7.13 -10.53 24.44
C LYS A 432 -7.35 -10.87 22.97
N MET A 433 -6.30 -10.75 22.16
CA MET A 433 -6.33 -11.26 20.78
C MET A 433 -6.17 -12.78 20.83
N GLN A 434 -7.14 -13.54 20.32
CA GLN A 434 -6.96 -14.94 20.01
C GLN A 434 -6.23 -15.07 18.67
N PRO A 435 -5.26 -15.99 18.53
CA PRO A 435 -4.67 -16.26 17.23
C PRO A 435 -5.74 -16.81 16.27
N PRO A 436 -5.75 -16.39 14.99
CA PRO A 436 -6.65 -16.97 14.00
C PRO A 436 -6.34 -18.47 13.80
N PRO A 437 -7.32 -19.27 13.31
CA PRO A 437 -7.13 -20.68 13.05
C PRO A 437 -5.99 -20.92 12.05
N ALA A 438 -5.19 -21.96 12.29
CA ALA A 438 -4.10 -22.34 11.40
C ALA A 438 -4.66 -22.81 10.04
N ILE A 439 -4.21 -22.18 8.95
CA ILE A 439 -4.48 -22.64 7.60
C ILE A 439 -3.36 -23.62 7.21
N ALA A 440 -3.71 -24.89 7.02
CA ALA A 440 -2.76 -25.89 6.52
C ALA A 440 -2.48 -25.63 5.04
N ALA A 441 -1.20 -25.59 4.67
CA ALA A 441 -0.77 -25.46 3.28
C ALA A 441 -1.19 -26.72 2.50
N ALA A 442 -2.01 -26.54 1.46
CA ALA A 442 -2.36 -27.61 0.54
C ALA A 442 -1.12 -28.05 -0.24
N GLY A 443 -0.63 -29.26 0.01
CA GLY A 443 0.47 -29.86 -0.72
C GLY A 443 0.09 -30.15 -2.17
N ALA A 444 0.97 -29.79 -3.10
CA ALA A 444 0.84 -30.05 -4.53
C ALA A 444 0.80 -31.57 -4.81
N GLY A 445 -0.40 -32.07 -5.11
CA GLY A 445 -0.65 -33.44 -5.56
C GLY A 445 -0.49 -33.57 -7.08
N ALA A 446 0.22 -34.62 -7.50
CA ALA A 446 0.66 -34.92 -8.84
C ALA A 446 -0.45 -35.02 -9.91
N ALA A 447 -0.10 -34.59 -11.13
CA ALA A 447 -0.92 -34.66 -12.34
C ALA A 447 -1.25 -36.12 -12.74
N ALA A 448 -2.53 -36.42 -12.89
CA ALA A 448 -3.02 -37.60 -13.59
C ALA A 448 -3.69 -37.18 -14.90
N SER A 449 -3.18 -37.73 -16.01
CA SER A 449 -3.66 -37.50 -17.37
C SER A 449 -4.94 -38.30 -17.66
N SER A 450 -5.95 -37.67 -18.25
CA SER A 450 -6.90 -38.38 -19.11
C SER A 450 -7.41 -37.48 -20.25
N LYS A 451 -7.32 -38.02 -21.47
CA LYS A 451 -7.78 -37.45 -22.74
C LYS A 451 -9.29 -37.72 -22.93
N PRO A 452 -9.99 -36.98 -23.81
CA PRO A 452 -11.44 -36.84 -23.78
C PRO A 452 -12.16 -37.85 -24.67
N ALA A 453 -13.40 -38.18 -24.31
CA ALA A 453 -14.37 -38.80 -25.20
C ALA A 453 -15.34 -37.73 -25.73
N ALA A 454 -15.45 -37.67 -27.05
CA ALA A 454 -16.41 -36.86 -27.78
C ALA A 454 -17.75 -37.62 -27.90
N THR A 455 -18.87 -36.91 -27.77
CA THR A 455 -20.16 -37.33 -28.33
C THR A 455 -21.00 -36.13 -28.74
N THR A 456 -21.68 -36.32 -29.86
CA THR A 456 -22.42 -35.38 -30.70
C THR A 456 -23.93 -35.31 -30.40
N ALA A 457 -24.48 -34.10 -30.56
CA ALA A 457 -25.72 -33.69 -31.25
C ALA A 457 -27.16 -34.00 -30.74
N SER A 458 -28.00 -32.95 -30.91
CA SER A 458 -29.48 -32.89 -31.14
C SER A 458 -30.44 -33.30 -30.01
N SER A 459 -31.69 -32.83 -29.89
CA SER A 459 -32.46 -31.66 -30.35
C SER A 459 -33.84 -31.69 -29.64
N THR A 460 -34.54 -30.56 -29.58
CA THR A 460 -36.03 -30.38 -29.61
C THR A 460 -36.96 -30.76 -28.42
N THR A 461 -37.52 -29.70 -27.80
CA THR A 461 -38.95 -29.37 -27.48
C THR A 461 -39.81 -30.10 -26.42
N HIS A 462 -40.19 -29.31 -25.38
CA HIS A 462 -41.51 -29.12 -24.67
C HIS A 462 -42.25 -30.29 -23.98
N PRO A 463 -43.21 -30.08 -23.02
CA PRO A 463 -43.62 -28.88 -22.26
C PRO A 463 -43.80 -29.07 -20.72
N SER A 464 -44.01 -27.95 -20.04
CA SER A 464 -44.71 -27.70 -18.76
C SER A 464 -45.15 -28.88 -17.87
N GLN A 465 -44.68 -28.88 -16.61
CA GLN A 465 -45.51 -29.22 -15.44
C GLN A 465 -45.15 -28.32 -14.25
N GLY A 466 -46.18 -27.76 -13.62
CA GLY A 466 -46.06 -26.89 -12.46
C GLY A 466 -45.78 -27.67 -11.19
N VAL A 467 -45.05 -27.03 -10.27
CA VAL A 467 -44.92 -27.47 -8.88
C VAL A 467 -45.20 -26.28 -7.98
N GLN A 468 -46.08 -26.54 -7.02
CA GLN A 468 -46.62 -25.64 -6.02
C GLN A 468 -45.56 -24.93 -5.18
N ALA A 469 -45.83 -23.66 -4.89
CA ALA A 469 -45.18 -22.88 -3.86
C ALA A 469 -45.38 -23.53 -2.49
N ALA A 470 -44.28 -23.85 -1.81
CA ALA A 470 -44.27 -24.13 -0.39
C ALA A 470 -44.04 -22.82 0.38
N ALA A 471 -44.89 -22.57 1.37
CA ALA A 471 -44.80 -21.41 2.26
C ALA A 471 -43.50 -21.45 3.10
N PRO A 472 -42.85 -20.31 3.37
CA PRO A 472 -41.74 -20.27 4.30
C PRO A 472 -42.26 -20.46 5.74
N GLY A 473 -41.75 -21.50 6.39
CA GLY A 473 -41.94 -21.78 7.80
C GLY A 473 -41.32 -20.70 8.69
N GLN A 474 -41.99 -20.44 9.80
CA GLN A 474 -41.57 -19.53 10.86
C GLN A 474 -40.21 -19.93 11.42
N VAL A 475 -39.26 -19.00 11.37
CA VAL A 475 -38.02 -19.07 12.14
C VAL A 475 -38.34 -18.58 13.56
N PHE A 476 -38.10 -19.44 14.55
CA PHE A 476 -38.11 -19.08 15.96
C PHE A 476 -36.85 -18.27 16.26
N ASP A 477 -37.04 -17.01 16.64
CA ASP A 477 -36.01 -16.15 17.21
C ASP A 477 -35.91 -16.44 18.71
N THR A 478 -34.77 -16.94 19.16
CA THR A 478 -34.48 -17.17 20.58
C THR A 478 -33.35 -16.26 21.05
N HIS A 479 -33.65 -14.97 21.23
CA HIS A 479 -32.93 -14.13 22.17
C HIS A 479 -33.89 -13.47 23.15
N ALA A 480 -33.89 -14.02 24.35
CA ALA A 480 -34.60 -13.53 25.51
C ALA A 480 -33.80 -12.42 26.22
N ASN A 481 -34.55 -11.37 26.59
CA ASN A 481 -34.49 -10.64 27.86
C ASN A 481 -33.28 -9.74 28.18
N LEU A 482 -33.47 -8.44 27.94
CA LEU A 482 -33.01 -7.38 28.86
C LEU A 482 -34.18 -6.40 29.11
N PRO A 483 -34.36 -5.89 30.35
CA PRO A 483 -35.58 -5.23 30.78
C PRO A 483 -35.70 -3.78 30.31
N ALA A 484 -36.90 -3.42 29.87
CA ALA A 484 -37.32 -2.07 29.57
C ALA A 484 -37.58 -1.26 30.86
N SER A 485 -36.80 -0.21 31.09
CA SER A 485 -37.21 0.95 31.88
C SER A 485 -36.31 2.14 31.54
N MET A 486 -36.95 3.28 31.23
CA MET A 486 -36.38 4.56 30.77
C MET A 486 -36.14 4.67 29.26
N ILE A 487 -37.18 5.08 28.53
CA ILE A 487 -37.29 6.44 27.96
C ILE A 487 -38.69 6.55 27.36
N ASP A 488 -39.45 7.49 27.92
CA ASP A 488 -40.73 7.95 27.41
C ASP A 488 -40.46 8.78 26.14
N VAL A 489 -40.87 8.28 24.98
CA VAL A 489 -40.85 9.05 23.73
C VAL A 489 -42.29 9.39 23.39
N GLY A 490 -42.68 10.58 23.84
CA GLY A 490 -43.86 11.27 23.36
C GLY A 490 -43.70 11.62 21.88
N ASP A 491 -44.72 11.21 21.14
CA ASP A 491 -45.14 11.66 19.81
C ASP A 491 -44.85 13.15 19.55
N VAL A 492 -43.97 13.45 18.59
CA VAL A 492 -44.00 14.73 17.86
C VAL A 492 -43.64 14.50 16.40
N SER A 493 -44.63 14.79 15.57
CA SER A 493 -44.57 14.96 14.12
C SER A 493 -43.49 15.93 13.66
N GLY A 494 -43.03 15.73 12.43
CA GLY A 494 -41.86 16.39 11.86
C GLY A 494 -41.89 17.92 11.89
N ASN A 495 -40.70 18.48 12.15
CA ASN A 495 -40.20 19.69 11.50
C ASN A 495 -38.68 19.69 11.63
N ALA A 496 -38.01 20.02 10.53
CA ALA A 496 -36.57 20.18 10.46
C ALA A 496 -36.11 21.23 11.47
N LEU A 497 -35.20 20.85 12.37
CA LEU A 497 -34.46 21.76 13.22
C LEU A 497 -33.40 22.47 12.38
N LEU A 498 -33.77 23.64 11.86
CA LEU A 498 -32.83 24.70 11.50
C LEU A 498 -32.19 25.21 12.80
N LEU A 499 -30.88 25.04 12.91
CA LEU A 499 -30.05 25.73 13.90
C LEU A 499 -29.94 27.19 13.48
N ASP A 500 -30.77 28.07 14.05
CA ASP A 500 -30.55 29.51 14.03
C ASP A 500 -29.36 29.85 14.94
N VAL A 501 -28.24 30.22 14.32
CA VAL A 501 -27.11 30.86 15.01
C VAL A 501 -27.27 32.37 14.86
N PRO A 502 -27.52 33.15 15.92
CA PRO A 502 -27.55 34.59 15.81
C PRO A 502 -26.13 35.12 15.60
N ALA A 503 -25.86 35.65 14.41
CA ALA A 503 -24.69 36.45 14.11
C ALA A 503 -24.85 37.82 14.77
N VAL A 504 -24.17 38.04 15.89
CA VAL A 504 -23.84 39.38 16.38
C VAL A 504 -22.36 39.60 16.04
N VAL A 505 -22.11 40.29 14.93
CA VAL A 505 -20.79 40.84 14.61
C VAL A 505 -20.79 42.26 15.18
N GLU A 506 -20.15 42.45 16.33
CA GLU A 506 -19.70 43.79 16.72
C GLU A 506 -18.45 44.11 15.92
N GLU A 507 -18.56 45.03 14.95
CA GLU A 507 -17.41 45.60 14.26
C GLU A 507 -16.68 46.57 15.20
N GLU A 508 -15.52 46.19 15.72
CA GLU A 508 -14.55 47.15 16.24
C GLU A 508 -13.83 47.84 15.06
N PRO A 509 -13.73 49.18 15.05
CA PRO A 509 -12.96 49.87 14.02
C PRO A 509 -11.45 49.69 14.26
N LEU A 510 -10.82 48.91 13.39
CA LEU A 510 -9.36 48.84 13.26
C LEU A 510 -8.79 50.23 12.91
N SER A 511 -8.08 50.82 13.86
CA SER A 511 -7.27 52.02 13.64
C SER A 511 -6.01 51.64 12.85
N VAL A 512 -5.90 52.17 11.64
CA VAL A 512 -4.71 52.02 10.78
C VAL A 512 -3.68 53.06 11.18
N PRO A 513 -2.44 52.70 11.57
CA PRO A 513 -1.38 53.67 11.74
C PRO A 513 -0.88 54.16 10.37
N ALA A 514 -0.88 55.48 10.19
CA ALA A 514 -0.35 56.13 9.01
C ALA A 514 1.17 55.91 8.90
N PHE A 515 1.61 55.17 7.88
CA PHE A 515 3.00 55.15 7.45
C PHE A 515 3.28 56.43 6.64
N VAL A 516 4.04 57.34 7.24
CA VAL A 516 4.65 58.47 6.55
C VAL A 516 5.86 57.96 5.78
N ALA A 517 5.80 58.03 4.45
CA ALA A 517 6.95 57.81 3.58
C ALA A 517 7.74 59.12 3.49
N GLU A 518 8.91 59.18 4.12
CA GLU A 518 9.92 60.18 3.78
C GLU A 518 10.67 59.70 2.52
N LEU A 519 10.53 60.47 1.44
CA LEU A 519 11.40 60.40 0.27
C LEU A 519 12.58 61.37 0.47
N PRO A 520 13.80 61.01 0.03
CA PRO A 520 14.95 61.89 0.15
C PRO A 520 14.91 62.99 -0.92
N GLY A 521 15.02 64.23 -0.45
CA GLY A 521 15.24 65.44 -1.25
C GLY A 521 15.93 66.50 -0.39
#